data_AF-A0A957DVC9-F1
#
_entry.id   AF-A0A957DVC9-F1
#
_cell.length_a   1.000
_cell.length_b   1.000
_cell.length_c   1.000
_cell.angle_alpha   90.00
_cell.angle_beta   90.00
_cell.angle_gamma   90.00
#
_symmetry.space_group_name_H-M   'P 1'
#
loop_
_entity.id
_entity.type
_entity.pdbx_description
1 polymer ?
#
loop_
_entity_poly.entity_id
_entity_poly.type
_entity_poly.pdbx_seq_one_letter_code
_entity_poly.pdbx_strand_id
1 'polypeptide(L)'
;VAFAPDDANDRVDLDIPDQTFSAIAAGDAWTDVVITYDSDSTGGTDTNIVPCTQHDFAVTPDGSDITVEIAAAGFYRASPA
;
A
#
# COMPACT_ATOMS: atom_id res chain seq x y z
N VAL A 1 14.28 11.76 10.52
CA VAL A 1 15.42 10.82 10.58
C VAL A 1 15.89 10.62 9.14
N ALA A 2 17.19 10.59 8.87
CA ALA A 2 17.65 10.27 7.51
C ALA A 2 17.42 8.77 7.24
N PHE A 3 16.87 8.45 6.08
CA PHE A 3 16.77 7.07 5.58
C PHE A 3 18.18 6.47 5.48
N ALA A 4 18.37 5.25 5.98
CA ALA A 4 19.64 4.53 5.93
C ALA A 4 19.40 3.06 5.53
N PRO A 5 20.20 2.50 4.62
CA PRO A 5 20.19 1.07 4.33
C PRO A 5 20.49 0.21 5.58
N ASP A 6 19.95 -1.00 5.61
CA ASP A 6 20.33 -2.03 6.58
C ASP A 6 21.50 -2.83 6.00
N ASP A 7 22.72 -2.35 6.29
CA ASP A 7 23.98 -2.95 5.85
C ASP A 7 24.24 -4.33 6.46
N ALA A 8 23.58 -4.68 7.58
CA ALA A 8 23.79 -5.98 8.22
C ALA A 8 23.05 -7.11 7.49
N ASN A 9 21.90 -6.78 6.88
CA ASN A 9 21.08 -7.72 6.13
C ASN A 9 21.11 -7.45 4.62
N ASP A 10 22.00 -6.57 4.16
CA ASP A 10 22.11 -6.09 2.78
C ASP A 10 20.73 -5.70 2.19
N ARG A 11 19.92 -4.94 2.92
CA ARG A 11 18.55 -4.61 2.49
C ARG A 11 18.19 -3.15 2.62
N VAL A 12 17.23 -2.75 1.81
CA VAL A 12 16.55 -1.46 1.91
C VAL A 12 15.05 -1.73 1.93
N ASP A 13 14.44 -1.35 3.04
CA ASP A 13 13.00 -1.37 3.25
C ASP A 13 12.45 0.05 2.97
N LEU A 14 11.48 0.14 2.07
CA LEU A 14 10.75 1.36 1.73
C LEU A 14 9.34 1.27 2.30
N ASP A 15 8.92 2.39 2.86
CA ASP A 15 7.65 2.58 3.55
C ASP A 15 6.83 3.70 2.90
N ILE A 16 5.51 3.66 3.09
CA ILE A 16 4.59 4.78 2.83
C ILE A 16 3.71 4.99 4.05
N PRO A 17 3.21 6.21 4.31
CA PRO A 17 2.25 6.41 5.38
C PRO A 17 1.03 5.50 5.25
N ASP A 18 0.47 5.08 6.38
CA ASP A 18 -0.80 4.35 6.40
C ASP A 18 -1.91 5.18 5.73
N GLN A 19 -2.76 4.49 4.98
CA GLN A 19 -3.84 5.13 4.24
C GLN A 19 -5.15 4.97 4.99
N THR A 20 -5.75 6.09 5.42
CA THR A 20 -7.08 6.09 6.05
C THR A 20 -8.14 6.53 5.03
N PHE A 21 -9.09 5.63 4.77
CA PHE A 21 -10.30 5.92 4.01
C PHE A 21 -11.42 6.23 5.00
N SER A 22 -11.92 7.47 4.95
CA SER A 22 -12.96 7.92 5.87
C SER A 22 -14.37 7.68 5.35
N ALA A 23 -15.31 7.51 6.28
CA ALA A 23 -16.73 7.34 6.00
C ALA A 23 -17.04 6.19 5.00
N ILE A 24 -16.35 5.05 5.13
CA ILE A 24 -16.64 3.88 4.30
C ILE A 24 -17.98 3.29 4.72
N ALA A 25 -18.90 3.14 3.77
CA ALA A 25 -20.19 2.49 4.03
C ALA A 25 -20.01 1.00 4.33
N ALA A 26 -20.88 0.45 5.18
CA ALA A 26 -20.91 -0.98 5.43
C ALA A 26 -21.14 -1.77 4.13
N GLY A 27 -20.46 -2.91 3.96
CA GLY A 27 -20.48 -3.64 2.70
C GLY A 27 -19.81 -5.01 2.74
N ASP A 28 -19.42 -5.49 1.57
CA ASP A 28 -18.78 -6.80 1.40
C ASP A 28 -17.31 -6.79 1.83
N ALA A 29 -16.78 -7.98 2.11
CA ALA A 29 -15.40 -8.15 2.54
C ALA A 29 -14.40 -7.72 1.45
N TRP A 30 -13.43 -6.90 1.86
CA TRP A 30 -12.19 -6.66 1.14
C TRP A 30 -11.19 -7.72 1.57
N THR A 31 -10.41 -8.24 0.63
CA THR A 31 -9.41 -9.29 0.88
C THR A 31 -7.99 -8.78 0.72
N ASP A 32 -7.81 -7.75 -0.11
CA ASP A 32 -6.52 -7.28 -0.58
C ASP A 32 -6.56 -5.79 -0.87
N VAL A 33 -5.40 -5.16 -0.84
CA VAL A 33 -5.16 -3.81 -1.34
C VAL A 33 -3.99 -3.83 -2.31
N VAL A 34 -4.11 -3.08 -3.41
CA VAL A 34 -3.06 -2.95 -4.42
C VAL A 34 -2.59 -1.51 -4.44
N ILE A 35 -1.28 -1.30 -4.25
CA ILE A 35 -0.64 -0.02 -4.48
C ILE A 35 -0.23 0.03 -5.94
N THR A 36 -0.52 1.13 -6.60
CA THR A 36 -0.32 1.29 -8.04
C THR A 36 0.34 2.62 -8.37
N TYR A 37 1.01 2.67 -9.51
CA TYR A 37 1.51 3.91 -10.10
C TYR A 37 0.52 4.44 -11.13
N ASP A 38 0.12 5.69 -10.93
CA ASP A 38 -0.65 6.47 -11.88
C ASP A 38 0.13 7.73 -12.26
N SER A 39 0.45 7.84 -13.56
CA SER A 39 1.14 9.01 -14.10
C SER A 39 0.23 10.21 -14.35
N ASP A 40 -1.09 10.01 -14.39
CA ASP A 40 -2.11 11.04 -14.63
C ASP A 40 -3.25 10.95 -13.62
N SER A 41 -3.03 11.50 -12.43
CA SER A 41 -4.00 11.51 -11.33
C SER A 41 -5.23 12.40 -11.55
N THR A 42 -5.34 13.03 -12.72
CA THR A 42 -6.48 13.90 -13.07
C THR A 42 -7.44 13.26 -14.06
N GLY A 43 -7.05 12.11 -14.63
CA GLY A 43 -7.76 11.45 -15.72
C GLY A 43 -7.37 9.99 -15.88
N GLY A 44 -7.49 9.46 -17.10
CA GLY A 44 -7.13 8.07 -17.39
C GLY A 44 -8.20 7.03 -17.00
N THR A 45 -7.89 5.78 -17.30
CA THR A 45 -8.68 4.60 -16.94
C THR A 45 -7.81 3.63 -16.15
N ASP A 46 -8.41 2.64 -15.49
CA ASP A 46 -7.66 1.59 -14.77
C ASP A 46 -6.66 0.84 -15.67
N THR A 47 -6.86 0.85 -17.00
CA THR A 47 -5.90 0.26 -17.95
C THR A 47 -4.58 1.03 -18.02
N ASN A 48 -4.56 2.29 -17.61
CA ASN A 48 -3.36 3.13 -17.58
C ASN A 48 -2.56 2.98 -16.28
N ILE A 49 -3.15 2.35 -15.26
CA ILE A 49 -2.58 2.21 -13.93
C ILE A 49 -1.65 1.00 -13.89
N VAL A 50 -0.44 1.17 -13.36
CA VAL A 50 0.57 0.11 -13.28
C VAL A 50 0.58 -0.50 -11.88
N PRO A 51 0.29 -1.79 -11.70
CA PRO A 51 0.39 -2.44 -10.40
C PRO A 51 1.82 -2.47 -9.86
N CYS A 52 1.99 -2.11 -8.59
CA CYS A 52 3.29 -2.06 -7.91
C CYS A 52 3.42 -3.18 -6.88
N THR A 53 2.58 -3.17 -5.83
CA THR A 53 2.54 -4.20 -4.78
C THR A 53 1.11 -4.55 -4.39
N GLN A 54 0.88 -5.79 -3.98
CA GLN A 54 -0.38 -6.27 -3.41
C GLN A 54 -0.12 -6.68 -1.96
N HIS A 55 -1.05 -6.35 -1.07
CA HIS A 55 -0.99 -6.68 0.35
C HIS A 55 -2.29 -7.37 0.76
N ASP A 56 -2.15 -8.43 1.54
CA ASP A 56 -3.30 -9.08 2.16
C ASP A 56 -3.95 -8.09 3.15
N PHE A 57 -5.21 -7.76 2.92
CA PHE A 57 -5.96 -6.81 3.73
C PHE A 57 -7.42 -7.27 3.87
N ALA A 58 -7.63 -8.16 4.83
CA ALA A 58 -8.94 -8.73 5.12
C ALA A 58 -9.73 -7.83 6.08
N VAL A 59 -10.70 -7.09 5.55
CA VAL A 59 -11.62 -6.28 6.36
C VAL A 59 -13.03 -6.32 5.75
N THR A 60 -14.06 -6.39 6.60
CA THR A 60 -15.44 -6.15 6.17
C THR A 60 -15.85 -4.78 6.65
N PRO A 61 -16.08 -3.81 5.74
CA PRO A 61 -16.51 -2.47 6.14
C PRO A 61 -17.80 -2.49 6.96
N ASP A 62 -17.83 -1.72 8.04
CA ASP A 62 -18.94 -1.68 9.00
C ASP A 62 -19.58 -0.29 9.13
N GLY A 63 -19.15 0.70 8.34
CA GLY A 63 -19.60 2.08 8.44
C GLY A 63 -18.57 3.03 9.09
N SER A 64 -17.46 2.51 9.62
CA SER A 64 -16.38 3.30 10.22
C SER A 64 -15.27 3.65 9.21
N ASP A 65 -14.30 4.45 9.67
CA ASP A 65 -13.07 4.72 8.93
C ASP A 65 -12.22 3.44 8.87
N ILE A 66 -11.60 3.20 7.72
CA ILE A 66 -10.72 2.05 7.50
C ILE A 66 -9.30 2.53 7.27
N THR A 67 -8.38 2.06 8.09
CA THR A 67 -6.94 2.31 7.91
C THR A 67 -6.27 1.07 7.37
N VAL A 68 -5.64 1.21 6.21
CA VAL A 68 -4.70 0.23 5.67
C VAL A 68 -3.33 0.53 6.27
N GLU A 69 -2.88 -0.36 7.18
CA GLU A 69 -1.53 -0.31 7.73
C GLU A 69 -0.57 -0.96 6.75
N ILE A 70 0.41 -0.18 6.26
CA ILE A 70 1.48 -0.70 5.42
C ILE A 70 2.69 -0.89 6.31
N ALA A 71 3.14 -2.14 6.47
CA ALA A 71 4.33 -2.40 7.24
C ALA A 71 5.53 -1.66 6.62
N ALA A 72 6.40 -1.09 7.45
CA ALA A 72 7.57 -0.33 6.99
C ALA A 72 8.52 -1.10 6.06
N ALA A 73 8.44 -2.43 6.08
CA ALA A 73 9.20 -3.32 5.22
C ALA A 73 8.41 -3.88 4.03
N GLY A 74 7.21 -3.33 3.78
CA GLY A 74 6.17 -3.92 2.96
C GLY A 74 5.84 -3.14 1.68
N PHE A 75 6.12 -1.84 1.58
CA PHE A 75 5.82 -1.12 0.33
C PHE A 75 6.76 -1.53 -0.81
N TYR A 76 8.07 -1.44 -0.62
CA TYR A 76 9.06 -2.05 -1.50
C TYR A 76 10.26 -2.52 -0.69
N ARG A 77 10.88 -3.62 -1.10
CA ARG A 77 12.16 -4.09 -0.54
C ARG A 77 13.16 -4.33 -1.66
N ALA A 78 14.37 -3.82 -1.48
CA ALA A 78 15.53 -4.23 -2.25
C ALA A 78 16.40 -5.17 -1.41
N SER A 79 16.84 -6.26 -2.02
CA SER A 79 17.82 -7.22 -1.48
C SER A 79 18.62 -7.83 -2.63
N PRO A 80 19.79 -8.45 -2.37
CA PRO A 80 20.53 -9.23 -3.36
C PRO A 80 19.66 -10.31 -4.01
N ALA A 81 20.01 -10.65 -5.25
CA ALA A 81 19.34 -11.70 -6.04
C ALA A 81 19.68 -13.11 -5.56
#